data_AF-A0A7C6TIR6-F1
#
_entry.id   AF-A0A7C6TIR6-F1
#
_cell.length_a   1.000
_cell.length_b   1.000
_cell.length_c   1.000
_cell.angle_alpha   90.00
_cell.angle_beta   90.00
_cell.angle_gamma   90.00
#
_symmetry.space_group_name_H-M   'P 1'
#
loop_
_entity.id
_entity.type
_entity.pdbx_description
1 polymer ?
#
loop_
_entity_poly.entity_id
_entity_poly.type
_entity_poly.pdbx_seq_one_letter_code
_entity_poly.pdbx_strand_id
1 'polypeptide(L)'
;MQHGGPPAALLARAVEQIREDEAMSIGRLTIDMLGPIPQGRIRTEATIVRPGKRIELVEAKLWAEDRLAVTATAWRMRSTPESSAEVAASFDTSSVPEPQDQKYFPGISPDWGYGRAIEWRFVSGGLQELGAADVWVRPRIPLVAGEDTSPIQRFVIVADSA
;
A
#
# COMPACT_ATOMS: atom_id res chain seq x y z
N MET A 1 -17.29 -0.99 6.28
CA MET A 1 -16.42 -1.72 5.32
C MET A 1 -15.11 -0.99 5.23
N GLN A 2 -13.98 -1.69 5.15
CA GLN A 2 -12.66 -1.06 5.02
C GLN A 2 -12.37 -0.68 3.56
N HIS A 3 -11.52 0.33 3.36
CA HIS A 3 -10.84 0.56 2.08
C HIS A 3 -9.85 -0.60 1.83
N GLY A 4 -9.50 -0.88 0.57
CA GLY A 4 -8.63 -2.00 0.22
C GLY A 4 -7.15 -1.78 0.57
N GLY A 5 -6.68 -0.55 0.41
CA GLY A 5 -5.28 -0.16 0.63
C GLY A 5 -4.68 -0.56 1.99
N PRO A 6 -5.32 -0.26 3.15
CA PRO A 6 -4.75 -0.65 4.44
C PRO A 6 -4.63 -2.17 4.64
N PRO A 7 -5.65 -3.01 4.37
CA PRO A 7 -5.49 -4.47 4.34
C PRO A 7 -4.40 -4.98 3.39
N ALA A 8 -4.30 -4.38 2.20
CA ALA A 8 -3.23 -4.67 1.24
C ALA A 8 -1.84 -4.35 1.81
N ALA A 9 -1.68 -3.21 2.48
CA ALA A 9 -0.43 -2.80 3.09
C ALA A 9 -0.04 -3.68 4.29
N LEU A 10 -1.02 -4.24 5.02
CA LEU A 10 -0.76 -5.22 6.07
C LEU A 10 -0.19 -6.53 5.52
N LEU A 11 -0.56 -6.92 4.29
CA LEU A 11 0.10 -8.03 3.60
C LEU A 11 1.52 -7.69 3.16
N ALA A 12 1.77 -6.46 2.69
CA ALA A 12 3.13 -6.00 2.40
C ALA A 12 4.01 -6.05 3.67
N ARG A 13 3.49 -5.58 4.81
CA ARG A 13 4.15 -5.69 6.11
C ARG A 13 4.45 -7.15 6.49
N ALA A 14 3.50 -8.07 6.32
CA ALA A 14 3.72 -9.49 6.59
C ALA A 14 4.82 -10.09 5.69
N VAL A 15 4.88 -9.68 4.42
CA VAL A 15 5.95 -10.07 3.49
C VAL A 15 7.31 -9.52 3.92
N GLU A 16 7.40 -8.27 4.38
CA GLU A 16 8.66 -7.70 4.89
C GLU A 16 9.16 -8.45 6.14
N GLN A 17 8.25 -8.85 7.03
CA GLN A 17 8.59 -9.47 8.31
C GLN A 17 8.89 -10.98 8.24
N ILE A 18 8.66 -11.65 7.09
CA ILE A 18 8.85 -13.11 6.99
C ILE A 18 10.31 -13.53 7.19
N ARG A 19 11.27 -12.65 6.89
CA ARG A 19 12.70 -12.82 7.18
C ARG A 19 13.39 -11.46 7.19
N GLU A 20 14.12 -11.18 8.27
CA GLU A 20 15.02 -10.04 8.41
C GLU A 20 16.18 -10.16 7.40
N ASP A 21 16.10 -9.40 6.32
CA ASP A 21 17.16 -9.22 5.32
C ASP A 21 16.90 -7.87 4.64
N GLU A 22 17.53 -6.81 5.14
CA GLU A 22 17.32 -5.43 4.66
C GLU A 22 17.66 -5.27 3.18
N ALA A 23 18.51 -6.14 2.64
CA ALA A 23 18.84 -6.14 1.23
C ALA A 23 17.77 -6.85 0.38
N MET A 24 16.74 -7.51 0.94
CA MET A 24 15.63 -8.11 0.20
C MET A 24 14.39 -7.21 0.21
N SER A 25 14.15 -6.49 -0.89
CA SER A 25 13.01 -5.59 -1.06
C SER A 25 11.89 -6.21 -1.92
N ILE A 26 10.66 -5.73 -1.78
CA ILE A 26 9.54 -6.16 -2.63
C ILE A 26 9.67 -5.50 -4.01
N GLY A 27 9.91 -6.30 -5.05
CA GLY A 27 9.97 -5.82 -6.45
C GLY A 27 8.64 -5.94 -7.19
N ARG A 28 7.77 -6.87 -6.78
CA ARG A 28 6.41 -7.01 -7.30
C ARG A 28 5.48 -7.50 -6.20
N LEU A 29 4.31 -6.90 -6.10
CA LEU A 29 3.24 -7.30 -5.21
C LEU A 29 1.94 -7.40 -6.01
N THR A 30 1.28 -8.56 -5.94
CA THR A 30 -0.04 -8.79 -6.50
C THR A 30 -1.00 -9.09 -5.36
N ILE A 31 -2.18 -8.49 -5.38
CA ILE A 31 -3.16 -8.56 -4.29
C ILE A 31 -4.52 -8.92 -4.89
N ASP A 32 -5.17 -9.92 -4.32
CA ASP A 32 -6.48 -10.37 -4.71
C ASP A 32 -7.45 -10.19 -3.55
N MET A 33 -8.44 -9.32 -3.74
CA MET A 33 -9.53 -9.07 -2.80
C MET A 33 -10.61 -10.14 -3.01
N LEU A 34 -10.72 -11.10 -2.09
CA LEU A 34 -11.67 -12.22 -2.22
C LEU A 34 -13.09 -11.86 -1.76
N GLY A 35 -13.26 -10.71 -1.09
CA GLY A 35 -14.55 -10.20 -0.67
C GLY A 35 -14.43 -9.03 0.30
N PRO A 36 -15.58 -8.53 0.82
CA PRO A 36 -15.59 -7.40 1.74
C PRO A 36 -14.75 -7.64 3.00
N ILE A 37 -14.10 -6.60 3.49
CA ILE A 37 -13.27 -6.66 4.71
C ILE A 37 -13.98 -5.85 5.80
N PRO A 38 -14.57 -6.49 6.83
CA PRO A 38 -15.18 -5.77 7.94
C PRO A 38 -14.11 -5.06 8.78
N GLN A 39 -14.51 -4.01 9.49
CA GLN A 39 -13.67 -3.47 10.56
C GLN A 39 -13.70 -4.44 11.74
N GLY A 40 -12.57 -4.63 12.40
CA GLY A 40 -12.46 -5.56 13.52
C GLY A 40 -11.12 -6.30 13.53
N ARG A 41 -11.13 -7.48 14.14
CA ARG A 41 -9.92 -8.31 14.27
C ARG A 41 -9.60 -8.96 12.94
N ILE A 42 -8.34 -8.81 12.54
CA ILE A 42 -7.76 -9.44 11.36
C ILE A 42 -6.48 -10.17 11.78
N ARG A 43 -6.10 -11.17 10.99
CA ARG A 43 -4.83 -11.90 11.12
C ARG A 43 -4.15 -11.91 9.76
N THR A 44 -2.84 -11.74 9.75
CA THR A 44 -2.01 -11.91 8.54
C THR A 44 -1.03 -13.05 8.74
N GLU A 45 -0.71 -13.75 7.65
CA GLU A 45 0.36 -14.74 7.59
C GLU A 45 1.11 -14.58 6.28
N ALA A 46 2.39 -14.91 6.30
CA ALA A 46 3.22 -14.99 5.11
C ALA A 46 4.01 -16.31 5.11
N THR A 47 4.34 -16.80 3.92
CA THR A 47 5.11 -18.03 3.74
C THR A 47 6.00 -17.89 2.52
N ILE A 48 7.28 -18.23 2.66
CA ILE A 48 8.19 -18.33 1.52
C ILE A 48 7.85 -19.62 0.77
N VAL A 49 7.26 -19.49 -0.41
CA VAL A 49 6.90 -20.65 -1.26
C VAL A 49 7.99 -21.01 -2.25
N ARG A 50 8.90 -20.07 -2.55
CA ARG A 50 10.12 -20.34 -3.33
C ARG A 50 11.30 -19.62 -2.71
N PRO A 51 12.15 -20.30 -1.92
CA PRO A 51 13.32 -19.67 -1.30
C PRO A 51 14.39 -19.35 -2.36
N GLY A 52 15.18 -18.30 -2.11
CA GLY A 52 16.33 -17.98 -2.95
C GLY A 52 17.20 -16.87 -2.38
N LYS A 53 18.50 -16.91 -2.69
CA LYS A 53 19.48 -15.92 -2.17
C LYS A 53 19.36 -14.55 -2.82
N ARG A 54 18.91 -14.49 -4.08
CA ARG A 54 18.75 -13.26 -4.87
C ARG A 54 17.30 -12.88 -5.13
N ILE A 55 16.43 -13.87 -5.28
CA ILE A 55 15.01 -13.68 -5.58
C ILE A 55 14.23 -14.78 -4.86
N GLU A 56 13.16 -14.42 -4.17
CA GLU A 56 12.24 -15.37 -3.53
C GLU A 56 10.79 -14.98 -3.77
N LEU A 57 9.90 -15.98 -3.77
CA LEU A 57 8.46 -15.79 -3.86
C LEU A 57 7.84 -16.02 -2.48
N VAL A 58 7.05 -15.06 -2.03
CA VAL A 58 6.31 -15.08 -0.78
C VAL A 58 4.82 -15.05 -1.09
N GLU A 59 4.06 -15.93 -0.48
CA GLU A 59 2.60 -15.82 -0.40
C GLU A 59 2.23 -15.18 0.93
N ALA A 60 1.22 -14.30 0.92
CA ALA A 60 0.66 -13.73 2.13
C ALA A 60 -0.87 -13.76 2.09
N LYS A 61 -1.48 -13.87 3.26
CA LYS A 61 -2.91 -14.07 3.44
C LYS A 61 -3.42 -13.22 4.59
N LEU A 62 -4.60 -12.65 4.43
CA LEU A 62 -5.30 -11.88 5.45
C LEU A 62 -6.65 -12.52 5.69
N TRP A 63 -6.91 -12.86 6.95
CA TRP A 63 -8.20 -13.33 7.43
C TRP A 63 -8.88 -12.21 8.21
N ALA A 64 -10.16 -11.99 7.92
CA ALA A 64 -11.04 -11.21 8.75
C ALA A 64 -11.92 -12.18 9.52
N GLU A 65 -11.77 -12.20 10.85
CA GLU A 65 -12.26 -13.30 11.67
C GLU A 65 -11.72 -14.65 11.14
N ASP A 66 -12.58 -15.61 10.81
CA ASP A 66 -12.18 -16.93 10.29
C ASP A 66 -12.23 -17.03 8.75
N ARG A 67 -12.58 -15.94 8.06
CA ARG A 67 -12.71 -15.93 6.60
C ARG A 67 -11.48 -15.33 5.94
N LEU A 68 -10.88 -16.07 5.01
CA LEU A 68 -9.86 -15.55 4.12
C LEU A 68 -10.46 -14.44 3.25
N ALA A 69 -9.93 -13.22 3.37
CA ALA A 69 -10.49 -12.03 2.75
C ALA A 69 -9.57 -11.44 1.68
N VAL A 70 -8.25 -11.55 1.85
CA VAL A 70 -7.26 -11.07 0.89
C VAL A 70 -6.12 -12.06 0.77
N THR A 71 -5.64 -12.27 -0.45
CA THR A 71 -4.39 -12.99 -0.71
C THR A 71 -3.41 -12.08 -1.44
N ALA A 72 -2.12 -12.34 -1.28
CA ALA A 72 -1.09 -11.67 -2.03
C ALA A 72 0.04 -12.62 -2.43
N THR A 73 0.66 -12.34 -3.57
CA THR A 73 1.94 -12.93 -3.98
C THR A 73 2.95 -11.82 -4.16
N ALA A 74 4.15 -12.02 -3.63
CA ALA A 74 5.21 -11.03 -3.66
C ALA A 74 6.53 -11.64 -4.12
N TRP A 75 7.15 -11.03 -5.13
CA TRP A 75 8.54 -11.29 -5.45
C TRP A 75 9.41 -10.34 -4.65
N ARG A 76 10.22 -10.92 -3.75
CA ARG A 76 11.29 -10.20 -3.09
C ARG A 76 12.58 -10.39 -3.86
N MET A 77 13.33 -9.32 -4.04
CA MET A 77 14.57 -9.29 -4.80
C MET A 77 15.66 -8.64 -3.98
N ARG A 78 16.88 -9.15 -4.11
CA ARG A 78 18.03 -8.56 -3.47
C ARG A 78 18.36 -7.25 -4.18
N SER A 79 18.23 -6.15 -3.48
CA SER A 79 18.68 -4.82 -3.89
C SER A 79 20.16 -4.66 -3.60
N THR A 80 20.89 -4.16 -4.60
CA THR A 80 22.25 -3.66 -4.46
C THR A 80 22.18 -2.16 -4.71
N PRO A 81 22.80 -1.30 -3.88
CA PRO A 81 22.87 0.13 -4.17
C PRO A 81 23.35 0.39 -5.60
N GLU A 82 22.74 1.38 -6.26
CA GLU A 82 23.10 1.85 -7.61
C GLU A 82 22.91 0.85 -8.76
N SER A 83 22.43 -0.39 -8.52
CA SER A 83 22.30 -1.40 -9.58
C SER A 83 21.31 -1.05 -10.69
N SER A 84 20.49 -0.02 -10.50
CA SER A 84 19.53 0.50 -11.49
C SER A 84 19.80 1.95 -11.88
N ALA A 85 20.94 2.55 -11.51
CA ALA A 85 21.21 3.96 -11.75
C ALA A 85 21.20 4.30 -13.26
N GLU A 86 21.72 3.42 -14.11
CA GLU A 86 21.80 3.61 -15.57
C GLU A 86 20.43 3.57 -16.26
N VAL A 87 19.43 2.96 -15.63
CA VAL A 87 18.06 2.81 -16.17
C VAL A 87 17.03 3.61 -15.37
N ALA A 88 17.49 4.44 -14.43
CA ALA A 88 16.61 5.27 -13.63
C ALA A 88 15.92 6.29 -14.54
N ALA A 89 14.61 6.13 -14.73
CA ALA A 89 13.82 7.12 -15.44
C ALA A 89 13.67 8.37 -14.56
N SER A 90 13.98 9.54 -15.13
CA SER A 90 13.57 10.81 -14.54
C SER A 90 12.12 11.07 -14.92
N PHE A 91 11.27 11.23 -13.93
CA PHE A 91 9.91 11.72 -14.13
C PHE A 91 9.90 13.20 -13.77
N ASP A 92 9.38 14.04 -14.67
CA ASP A 92 9.04 15.41 -14.30
C ASP A 92 7.85 15.34 -13.33
N THR A 93 8.09 15.71 -12.07
CA THR A 93 7.07 15.66 -11.03
C THR A 93 6.67 17.07 -10.66
N SER A 94 5.37 17.35 -10.73
CA SER A 94 4.85 18.66 -10.32
C SER A 94 5.18 18.91 -8.84
N SER A 95 5.47 20.16 -8.48
CA SER A 95 5.70 20.51 -7.08
C SER A 95 4.49 20.15 -6.22
N VAL A 96 4.73 19.88 -4.94
CA VAL A 96 3.65 19.60 -3.98
C VAL A 96 2.82 20.88 -3.80
N PRO A 97 1.51 20.87 -4.05
CA PRO A 97 0.66 22.03 -3.79
C PRO A 97 0.62 22.40 -2.30
N GLU A 98 0.21 23.63 -1.99
CA GLU A 98 -0.15 24.03 -0.63
C GLU A 98 -1.28 23.15 -0.05
N PRO A 99 -1.46 23.10 1.28
CA PRO A 99 -2.58 22.37 1.88
C PRO A 99 -3.93 22.79 1.29
N GLN A 100 -4.78 21.80 1.02
CA GLN A 100 -6.11 21.98 0.42
C GLN A 100 -7.20 21.49 1.36
N ASP A 101 -8.41 22.02 1.21
CA ASP A 101 -9.59 21.46 1.85
C ASP A 101 -9.82 20.02 1.36
N GLN A 102 -10.00 19.10 2.31
CA GLN A 102 -10.15 17.69 1.99
C GLN A 102 -11.59 17.40 1.56
N LYS A 103 -11.77 17.08 0.28
CA LYS A 103 -13.05 16.71 -0.32
C LYS A 103 -13.04 15.22 -0.66
N TYR A 104 -14.14 14.52 -0.35
CA TYR A 104 -14.30 13.09 -0.65
C TYR A 104 -15.37 12.88 -1.72
N PHE A 105 -15.52 11.63 -2.17
CA PHE A 105 -16.59 11.25 -3.10
C PHE A 105 -17.98 11.66 -2.57
N PRO A 106 -18.89 12.11 -3.45
CA PRO A 106 -20.26 12.40 -3.06
C PRO A 106 -20.91 11.18 -2.37
N GLY A 107 -21.57 11.41 -1.23
CA GLY A 107 -22.23 10.35 -0.46
C GLY A 107 -21.33 9.59 0.52
N ILE A 108 -20.02 9.88 0.56
CA ILE A 108 -19.13 9.39 1.62
C ILE A 108 -19.20 10.34 2.81
N SER A 109 -19.39 9.77 4.00
CA SER A 109 -19.38 10.55 5.25
C SER A 109 -18.00 11.20 5.47
N PRO A 110 -17.94 12.46 5.94
CA PRO A 110 -16.70 13.08 6.41
C PRO A 110 -15.98 12.28 7.49
N ASP A 111 -16.69 11.41 8.23
CA ASP A 111 -16.14 10.53 9.26
C ASP A 111 -15.54 9.24 8.71
N TRP A 112 -15.45 9.08 7.39
CA TRP A 112 -14.81 7.92 6.80
C TRP A 112 -13.33 7.85 7.19
N GLY A 113 -12.99 6.86 8.02
CA GLY A 113 -11.68 6.77 8.66
C GLY A 113 -10.51 6.78 7.68
N TYR A 114 -10.63 6.09 6.54
CA TYR A 114 -9.58 6.10 5.51
C TYR A 114 -9.40 7.49 4.89
N GLY A 115 -10.49 8.13 4.46
CA GLY A 115 -10.43 9.49 3.90
C GLY A 115 -9.78 10.50 4.84
N ARG A 116 -10.03 10.41 6.15
CA ARG A 116 -9.40 11.28 7.16
C ARG A 116 -7.95 10.95 7.46
N ALA A 117 -7.57 9.68 7.30
CA ALA A 117 -6.23 9.17 7.52
C ALA A 117 -5.26 9.53 6.40
N ILE A 118 -5.76 9.98 5.25
CA ILE A 118 -4.95 10.36 4.08
C ILE A 118 -5.13 11.85 3.79
N GLU A 119 -4.03 12.52 3.47
CA GLU A 119 -4.05 13.87 2.91
C GLU A 119 -3.88 13.82 1.40
N TRP A 120 -4.78 14.49 0.69
CA TRP A 120 -4.81 14.63 -0.75
C TRP A 120 -4.50 16.07 -1.14
N ARG A 121 -3.61 16.25 -2.12
CA ARG A 121 -3.34 17.55 -2.74
C ARG A 121 -3.30 17.39 -4.25
N PHE A 122 -4.36 17.81 -4.91
CA PHE A 122 -4.51 17.68 -6.36
C PHE A 122 -3.73 18.78 -7.09
N VAL A 123 -2.98 18.39 -8.10
CA VAL A 123 -2.33 19.28 -9.08
C VAL A 123 -3.30 19.51 -10.25
N SER A 124 -3.95 18.43 -10.70
CA SER A 124 -4.95 18.42 -11.77
C SER A 124 -6.02 17.35 -11.49
N GLY A 125 -7.23 17.55 -12.02
CA GLY A 125 -8.38 16.67 -11.76
C GLY A 125 -8.83 16.68 -10.29
N GLY A 126 -9.56 15.63 -9.88
CA GLY A 126 -10.06 15.51 -8.51
C GLY A 126 -10.93 14.28 -8.28
N LEU A 127 -11.17 13.92 -7.01
CA LEU A 127 -12.02 12.77 -6.63
C LEU A 127 -13.47 12.88 -7.12
N GLN A 128 -13.93 14.08 -7.49
CA GLN A 128 -15.30 14.32 -7.94
C GLN A 128 -15.39 14.54 -9.46
N GLU A 129 -14.26 14.40 -10.16
CA GLU A 129 -14.13 14.65 -11.59
C GLU A 129 -13.83 13.34 -12.33
N LEU A 130 -14.42 13.14 -13.50
CA LEU A 130 -14.10 12.00 -14.35
C LEU A 130 -12.84 12.30 -15.17
N GLY A 131 -11.89 11.38 -15.17
CA GLY A 131 -10.69 11.46 -16.02
C GLY A 131 -9.40 11.21 -15.24
N ALA A 132 -8.28 11.57 -15.86
CA ALA A 132 -6.97 11.49 -15.21
C ALA A 132 -6.84 12.54 -14.11
N ALA A 133 -6.09 12.22 -13.07
CA ALA A 133 -5.75 13.14 -11.99
C ALA A 133 -4.27 12.99 -11.61
N ASP A 134 -3.64 14.14 -11.34
CA ASP A 134 -2.31 14.20 -10.75
C ASP A 134 -2.46 14.63 -9.29
N VAL A 135 -2.03 13.78 -8.37
CA VAL A 135 -2.27 13.99 -6.93
C VAL A 135 -1.07 13.59 -6.08
N TRP A 136 -0.77 14.45 -5.11
CA TRP A 136 0.12 14.13 -4.00
C TRP A 136 -0.69 13.53 -2.86
N VAL A 137 -0.24 12.38 -2.36
CA VAL A 137 -0.94 11.61 -1.34
C VAL A 137 -0.01 11.34 -0.16
N ARG A 138 -0.51 11.56 1.06
CA ARG A 138 0.24 11.33 2.30
C ARG A 138 -0.60 10.63 3.37
N PRO A 139 -0.27 9.39 3.76
CA PRO A 139 -0.79 8.80 4.99
C PRO A 139 -0.40 9.64 6.21
N ARG A 140 -1.37 9.98 7.07
CA ARG A 140 -1.22 10.87 8.23
C ARG A 140 -1.03 10.12 9.55
N ILE A 141 -1.33 8.83 9.55
CA ILE A 141 -1.22 7.93 10.71
C ILE A 141 -0.45 6.67 10.31
N PRO A 142 0.21 5.98 11.27
CA PRO A 142 0.88 4.73 10.97
C PRO A 142 -0.11 3.63 10.59
N LEU A 143 0.32 2.68 9.76
CA LEU A 143 -0.46 1.50 9.38
C LEU A 143 -0.82 0.64 10.60
N VAL A 144 0.16 0.44 11.49
CA VAL A 144 0.00 -0.27 12.77
C VAL A 144 0.42 0.70 13.89
N ALA A 145 -0.42 0.86 14.90
CA ALA A 145 -0.14 1.76 16.01
C ALA A 145 1.14 1.33 16.74
N GLY A 146 2.06 2.28 16.94
CA GLY A 146 3.35 2.04 17.61
C GLY A 146 4.45 1.49 16.70
N GLU A 147 4.20 1.34 15.41
CA GLU A 147 5.19 0.87 14.43
C GLU A 147 5.47 1.91 13.35
N ASP A 148 6.72 1.97 12.90
CA ASP A 148 7.07 2.75 11.72
C ASP A 148 6.49 2.10 10.46
N THR A 149 5.81 2.91 9.65
CA THR A 149 5.28 2.46 8.36
C THR A 149 6.36 2.58 7.29
N SER A 150 6.77 1.45 6.71
CA SER A 150 7.83 1.41 5.69
C SER A 150 7.42 2.14 4.40
N PRO A 151 8.37 2.54 3.53
CA PRO A 151 8.05 3.20 2.26
C PRO A 151 7.09 2.40 1.38
N ILE A 152 7.29 1.08 1.25
CA ILE A 152 6.40 0.24 0.44
C ILE A 152 5.02 0.11 1.09
N GLN A 153 4.93 0.02 2.41
CA GLN A 153 3.64 0.04 3.11
C GLN A 153 2.90 1.35 2.83
N ARG A 154 3.56 2.52 2.93
CA ARG A 154 2.95 3.83 2.63
C ARG A 154 2.42 3.91 1.20
N PHE A 155 3.17 3.38 0.24
CA PHE A 155 2.74 3.31 -1.16
C PHE A 155 1.50 2.42 -1.31
N VAL A 156 1.54 1.19 -0.77
CA VAL A 156 0.43 0.24 -0.91
C VAL A 156 -0.84 0.71 -0.22
N ILE A 157 -0.75 1.49 0.87
CA ILE A 157 -1.93 2.09 1.54
C ILE A 157 -2.81 2.88 0.56
N VAL A 158 -2.20 3.53 -0.44
CA VAL A 158 -2.88 4.48 -1.32
C VAL A 158 -2.95 4.03 -2.78
N ALA A 159 -2.31 2.91 -3.12
CA ALA A 159 -2.17 2.44 -4.51
C ALA A 159 -3.52 2.08 -5.18
N ASP A 160 -4.55 1.75 -4.41
CA ASP A 160 -5.90 1.44 -4.88
C ASP A 160 -6.87 2.62 -4.81
N SER A 161 -6.36 3.85 -4.64
CA SER A 161 -7.16 5.08 -4.50
C SER A 161 -7.20 5.95 -5.76
N ALA A 162 -6.92 5.35 -6.93
CA ALA A 162 -6.92 6.02 -8.23
C ALA A 162 -8.26 5.89 -8.95
#